data_AF-A0A969GSY0-F1
#
_entry.id   AF-A0A969GSY0-F1
#
_cell.length_a   1.000
_cell.length_b   1.000
_cell.length_c   1.000
_cell.angle_alpha   90.00
_cell.angle_beta   90.00
_cell.angle_gamma   90.00
#
_symmetry.space_group_name_H-M   'P 1'
#
loop_
_entity.id
_entity.type
_entity.pdbx_description
1 polymer ?
#
loop_
_entity_poly.entity_id
_entity_poly.type
_entity_poly.pdbx_seq_one_letter_code
_entity_poly.pdbx_strand_id
1 'polypeptide(L)'
;MPELSRVDRHAFLEQNQQEFAELLTFIDFAAGLTIGFVEVNQETEKAILVEALRNHFADTPIRLEVLNFSQEQDLRFLRDALVQRLERVQTDKKLVLLIQGLEVAIGMDQVGSYPPILQDLNFVRDAYRQSVPILAVCLAMTMHHPD
;
A
#
# COMPACT_ATOMS: atom_id res chain seq x y z
N MET A 1 -0.94 13.92 -16.05
CA MET A 1 -0.01 13.83 -14.89
C MET A 1 0.90 15.05 -14.96
N PRO A 2 1.26 15.68 -13.83
CA PRO A 2 2.37 16.63 -13.84
C PRO A 2 3.68 15.88 -14.17
N GLU A 3 4.60 16.52 -14.88
CA GLU A 3 5.97 16.01 -15.00
C GLU A 3 6.70 16.28 -13.68
N LEU A 4 6.89 15.22 -12.89
CA LEU A 4 7.80 15.26 -11.75
C LEU A 4 9.24 15.37 -12.24
N SER A 5 9.99 16.33 -11.71
CA SER A 5 11.37 16.50 -12.12
C SER A 5 12.18 15.26 -11.72
N ARG A 6 13.22 14.95 -12.51
CA ARG A 6 14.12 13.84 -12.20
C ARG A 6 14.96 14.11 -10.93
N VAL A 7 15.05 15.37 -10.50
CA VAL A 7 15.77 15.79 -9.29
C VAL A 7 14.94 15.46 -8.05
N ASP A 8 13.67 15.85 -8.04
CA ASP A 8 12.73 15.64 -6.92
C ASP A 8 12.64 14.15 -6.55
N ARG A 9 12.60 13.28 -7.57
CA ARG A 9 12.58 11.82 -7.42
C ARG A 9 13.86 11.22 -6.85
N HIS A 10 15.02 11.80 -7.17
CA HIS A 10 16.29 11.37 -6.58
C HIS A 10 16.39 11.83 -5.11
N ALA A 11 16.14 13.11 -4.85
CA ALA A 11 16.21 13.67 -3.50
C ALA A 11 15.31 12.92 -2.52
N PHE A 12 14.06 12.64 -2.90
CA PHE A 12 13.10 11.89 -2.06
C PHE A 12 13.59 10.48 -1.70
N LEU A 13 14.12 9.72 -2.68
CA LEU A 13 14.58 8.34 -2.47
C LEU A 13 15.95 8.25 -1.80
N GLU A 14 16.79 9.27 -1.93
CA GLU A 14 18.08 9.38 -1.24
C GLU A 14 17.88 9.79 0.23
N GLN A 15 16.92 10.67 0.52
CA GLN A 15 16.54 11.07 1.89
C GLN A 15 15.85 9.92 2.66
N ASN A 16 14.95 9.17 2.01
CA ASN A 16 14.20 8.07 2.62
C ASN A 16 14.81 6.69 2.28
N GLN A 17 16.14 6.62 2.09
CA GLN A 17 16.80 5.39 1.62
C GLN A 17 16.67 4.23 2.61
N GLN A 18 16.73 4.51 3.91
CA GLN A 18 16.61 3.47 4.94
C GLN A 18 15.19 2.93 5.00
N GLU A 19 14.19 3.82 5.05
CA GLU A 19 12.77 3.52 5.12
C GLU A 19 12.32 2.71 3.88
N PHE A 20 12.85 3.07 2.70
CA PHE A 20 12.60 2.31 1.48
C PHE A 20 13.26 0.92 1.50
N ALA A 21 14.50 0.80 2.02
CA ALA A 21 15.16 -0.50 2.18
C ALA A 21 14.47 -1.40 3.22
N GLU A 22 13.97 -0.82 4.32
CA GLU A 22 13.17 -1.52 5.33
C GLU A 22 11.81 -1.97 4.75
N LEU A 23 11.15 -1.14 3.93
CA LEU A 23 9.93 -1.51 3.22
C LEU A 23 10.15 -2.67 2.23
N LEU A 24 11.23 -2.63 1.44
CA LEU A 24 11.58 -3.73 0.54
C LEU A 24 11.87 -5.01 1.32
N THR A 25 12.64 -4.92 2.40
CA THR A 25 12.94 -6.04 3.31
C THR A 25 11.67 -6.63 3.91
N PHE A 26 10.76 -5.80 4.39
CA PHE A 26 9.45 -6.20 4.91
C PHE A 26 8.61 -6.90 3.83
N ILE A 27 8.57 -6.36 2.61
CA ILE A 27 7.87 -6.98 1.49
C ILE A 27 8.47 -8.35 1.16
N ASP A 28 9.78 -8.50 1.07
CA ASP A 28 10.43 -9.77 0.74
C ASP A 28 10.18 -10.85 1.80
N PHE A 29 10.31 -10.52 3.09
CA PHE A 29 10.08 -11.48 4.18
C PHE A 29 8.59 -11.70 4.53
N ALA A 30 7.66 -10.91 4.00
CA ALA A 30 6.22 -11.11 4.21
C ALA A 30 5.74 -12.51 3.80
N ALA A 31 5.07 -13.21 4.71
CA ALA A 31 4.59 -14.59 4.54
C ALA A 31 3.10 -14.69 4.90
N GLY A 32 2.31 -15.37 4.06
CA GLY A 32 0.85 -15.37 4.17
C GLY A 32 0.27 -13.99 3.87
N LEU A 33 -0.57 -13.45 4.76
CA LEU A 33 -0.93 -12.03 4.74
C LEU A 33 -0.15 -11.26 5.80
N THR A 34 0.50 -10.18 5.41
CA THR A 34 1.21 -9.27 6.31
C THR A 34 0.75 -7.84 6.03
N ILE A 35 0.42 -7.08 7.08
CA ILE A 35 0.02 -5.67 6.96
C ILE A 35 1.14 -4.80 7.52
N GLY A 36 1.67 -3.90 6.70
CA GLY A 36 2.68 -2.90 7.03
C GLY A 36 2.13 -1.49 6.86
N PHE A 37 2.85 -0.48 7.35
CA PHE A 37 2.34 0.88 7.42
C PHE A 37 3.35 1.90 6.85
N VAL A 38 2.93 2.72 5.86
CA VAL A 38 3.76 3.65 5.05
C VAL A 38 2.97 4.92 4.64
N GLU A 39 3.28 6.06 5.24
CA GLU A 39 2.74 7.40 4.96
C GLU A 39 3.62 8.03 3.91
N VAL A 40 2.99 8.85 3.07
CA VAL A 40 3.71 9.77 2.21
C VAL A 40 2.91 11.05 2.21
N ASN A 41 3.53 12.12 2.70
CA ASN A 41 2.83 13.34 3.12
C ASN A 41 2.23 14.10 1.93
N GLN A 42 2.79 13.92 0.73
CA GLN A 42 2.25 14.48 -0.51
C GLN A 42 1.84 13.39 -1.51
N GLU A 43 0.74 13.63 -2.22
CA GLU A 43 0.29 12.79 -3.35
C GLU A 43 1.37 12.68 -4.44
N THR A 44 2.18 13.73 -4.59
CA THR A 44 3.40 13.78 -5.40
C THR A 44 4.36 12.64 -5.05
N GLU A 45 4.75 12.56 -3.78
CA GLU A 45 5.67 11.55 -3.26
C GLU A 45 5.06 10.14 -3.29
N LYS A 46 3.74 10.00 -3.05
CA LYS A 46 3.02 8.72 -3.23
C LYS A 46 3.23 8.16 -4.64
N ALA A 47 3.27 9.01 -5.67
CA ALA A 47 3.56 8.59 -7.04
C ALA A 47 5.05 8.18 -7.23
N ILE A 48 5.99 8.85 -6.56
CA ILE A 48 7.43 8.50 -6.58
C ILE A 48 7.63 7.12 -5.95
N LEU A 49 7.03 6.84 -4.79
CA LEU A 49 7.07 5.53 -4.14
C LEU A 49 6.48 4.43 -5.05
N VAL A 50 5.33 4.69 -5.66
CA VAL A 50 4.70 3.77 -6.63
C VAL A 50 5.64 3.46 -7.79
N GLU A 51 6.31 4.47 -8.36
CA GLU A 51 7.27 4.27 -9.45
C GLU A 51 8.50 3.49 -8.99
N ALA A 52 9.07 3.81 -7.83
CA ALA A 52 10.23 3.13 -7.26
C ALA A 52 9.95 1.64 -6.99
N LEU A 53 8.80 1.31 -6.38
CA LEU A 53 8.39 -0.08 -6.15
C LEU A 53 8.11 -0.82 -7.48
N ARG A 54 7.47 -0.17 -8.47
CA ARG A 54 7.26 -0.77 -9.80
C ARG A 54 8.58 -1.09 -10.50
N ASN A 55 9.53 -0.17 -10.47
CA ASN A 55 10.85 -0.35 -11.08
C ASN A 55 11.66 -1.43 -10.36
N HIS A 56 11.58 -1.51 -9.03
CA HIS A 56 12.25 -2.56 -8.25
C HIS A 56 11.64 -3.96 -8.51
N PHE A 57 10.32 -4.07 -8.59
CA PHE A 57 9.66 -5.37 -8.78
C PHE A 57 9.53 -5.84 -10.25
N ALA A 58 9.92 -5.03 -11.24
CA ALA A 58 9.70 -5.30 -12.67
C ALA A 58 10.14 -6.72 -13.11
N ASP A 59 11.36 -7.13 -12.74
CA ASP A 59 11.96 -8.42 -13.11
C ASP A 59 11.84 -9.50 -12.02
N THR A 60 11.00 -9.28 -11.00
CA THR A 60 10.89 -10.14 -9.81
C THR A 60 9.65 -11.08 -9.87
N PRO A 61 9.59 -12.14 -9.05
CA PRO A 61 8.36 -12.93 -8.86
C PRO A 61 7.30 -12.25 -7.97
N ILE A 62 7.35 -10.92 -7.83
CA ILE A 62 6.36 -10.10 -7.13
C ILE A 62 5.45 -9.40 -8.16
N ARG A 63 4.17 -9.25 -7.82
CA ARG A 63 3.20 -8.42 -8.53
C ARG A 63 2.73 -7.31 -7.60
N LEU A 64 3.00 -6.06 -7.97
CA LEU A 64 2.48 -4.89 -7.27
C LEU A 64 1.20 -4.40 -7.94
N GLU A 65 0.11 -4.39 -7.18
CA GLU A 65 -1.13 -3.72 -7.55
C GLU A 65 -1.34 -2.50 -6.64
N VAL A 66 -1.80 -1.39 -7.22
CA VAL A 66 -2.01 -0.13 -6.49
C VAL A 66 -3.49 0.18 -6.49
N LEU A 67 -4.12 0.09 -5.32
CA LEU A 67 -5.55 0.30 -5.17
C LEU A 67 -5.78 1.67 -4.52
N ASN A 68 -6.10 2.66 -5.34
CA ASN A 68 -6.43 4.00 -4.85
C ASN A 68 -7.93 4.10 -4.52
N PHE A 69 -8.23 4.65 -3.36
CA PHE A 69 -9.56 4.87 -2.79
C PHE A 69 -9.82 6.35 -2.49
N SER A 70 -8.93 7.27 -2.86
CA SER A 70 -8.99 8.71 -2.54
C SER A 70 -10.16 9.48 -3.19
N GLN A 71 -11.02 8.78 -3.95
CA GLN A 71 -12.24 9.31 -4.58
C GLN A 71 -13.51 8.57 -4.11
N GLU A 72 -13.36 7.55 -3.26
CA GLU A 72 -14.46 6.68 -2.82
C GLU A 72 -15.16 7.34 -1.61
N GLN A 73 -16.37 7.82 -1.83
CA GLN A 73 -17.12 8.60 -0.84
C GLN A 73 -17.73 7.74 0.29
N ASP A 74 -17.74 6.41 0.13
CA ASP A 74 -18.32 5.48 1.10
C ASP A 74 -17.42 4.27 1.35
N LEU A 75 -16.45 4.45 2.25
CA LEU A 75 -15.51 3.41 2.67
C LEU A 75 -16.12 2.40 3.67
N ARG A 76 -17.42 2.48 3.98
CA ARG A 76 -18.12 1.49 4.83
C ARG A 76 -18.25 0.11 4.16
N PHE A 77 -17.97 0.04 2.86
CA PHE A 77 -17.94 -1.19 2.06
C PHE A 77 -16.52 -1.49 1.52
N LEU A 78 -15.47 -1.00 2.20
CA LEU A 78 -14.08 -1.19 1.78
C LEU A 78 -13.75 -2.68 1.58
N ARG A 79 -14.17 -3.57 2.49
CA ARG A 79 -14.05 -5.02 2.33
C ARG A 79 -14.59 -5.51 0.98
N ASP A 80 -15.81 -5.12 0.60
CA ASP A 80 -16.46 -5.59 -0.62
C ASP A 80 -15.79 -4.99 -1.87
N ALA A 81 -15.35 -3.74 -1.80
CA ALA A 81 -14.56 -3.10 -2.85
C ALA A 81 -13.17 -3.74 -3.02
N LEU A 82 -12.52 -4.18 -1.93
CA LEU A 82 -11.27 -4.94 -1.97
C LEU A 82 -11.48 -6.35 -2.52
N VAL A 83 -12.53 -7.06 -2.11
CA VAL A 83 -12.92 -8.36 -2.67
C VAL A 83 -13.09 -8.27 -4.19
N GLN A 84 -13.93 -7.34 -4.67
CA GLN A 84 -14.19 -7.15 -6.11
C GLN A 84 -12.95 -6.72 -6.91
N ARG A 85 -11.97 -6.07 -6.28
CA ARG A 85 -10.68 -5.72 -6.89
C ARG A 85 -9.76 -6.94 -6.92
N LEU A 86 -9.65 -7.70 -5.83
CA LEU A 86 -8.84 -8.91 -5.70
C LEU A 86 -9.29 -10.05 -6.62
N GLU A 87 -10.60 -10.25 -6.81
CA GLU A 87 -11.14 -11.26 -7.75
C GLU A 87 -10.66 -11.07 -9.20
N ARG A 88 -10.25 -9.85 -9.56
CA ARG A 88 -9.71 -9.49 -10.89
C ARG A 88 -8.19 -9.67 -10.97
N VAL A 89 -7.51 -9.84 -9.83
CA VAL A 89 -6.06 -10.02 -9.72
C VAL A 89 -5.73 -11.50 -9.61
N GLN A 90 -5.83 -12.21 -10.73
CA GLN A 90 -5.34 -13.58 -10.84
C GLN A 90 -3.82 -13.56 -11.08
N THR A 91 -3.05 -14.19 -10.19
CA THR A 91 -1.59 -14.28 -10.30
C THR A 91 -1.04 -15.47 -9.50
N ASP A 92 0.04 -16.06 -10.02
CA ASP A 92 0.92 -17.05 -9.37
C ASP A 92 2.05 -16.39 -8.56
N LYS A 93 2.48 -15.19 -8.97
CA LYS A 93 3.40 -14.30 -8.25
C LYS A 93 2.94 -13.94 -6.82
N LYS A 94 3.89 -13.54 -5.98
CA LYS A 94 3.63 -12.92 -4.66
C LYS A 94 2.93 -11.57 -4.85
N LEU A 95 1.75 -11.38 -4.28
CA LEU A 95 0.96 -10.16 -4.44
C LEU A 95 1.30 -9.13 -3.36
N VAL A 96 1.48 -7.88 -3.79
CA VAL A 96 1.60 -6.70 -2.91
C VAL A 96 0.49 -5.73 -3.30
N LEU A 97 -0.38 -5.40 -2.35
CA LEU A 97 -1.34 -4.31 -2.47
C LEU A 97 -0.79 -3.07 -1.76
N LEU A 98 -0.48 -2.03 -2.52
CA LEU A 98 -0.34 -0.69 -1.98
C LEU A 98 -1.71 -0.02 -2.03
N ILE A 99 -2.30 0.27 -0.86
CA ILE A 99 -3.63 0.88 -0.78
C ILE A 99 -3.48 2.35 -0.38
N GLN A 100 -4.13 3.24 -1.13
CA GLN A 100 -4.05 4.70 -0.97
C GLN A 100 -5.45 5.27 -0.75
N GLY A 101 -5.59 6.41 -0.06
CA GLY A 101 -6.90 7.07 0.12
C GLY A 101 -7.71 6.53 1.31
N LEU A 102 -7.07 5.84 2.24
CA LEU A 102 -7.69 5.30 3.45
C LEU A 102 -7.63 6.27 4.64
N GLU A 103 -6.83 7.34 4.52
CA GLU A 103 -6.76 8.47 5.45
C GLU A 103 -8.17 9.00 5.85
N VAL A 104 -9.11 9.03 4.91
CA VAL A 104 -10.51 9.47 5.15
C VAL A 104 -11.29 8.52 6.08
N ALA A 105 -11.01 7.21 6.04
CA ALA A 105 -11.68 6.20 6.88
C ALA A 105 -10.96 5.94 8.21
N ILE A 106 -9.69 6.30 8.34
CA ILE A 106 -8.93 6.22 9.59
C ILE A 106 -9.30 7.41 10.51
N GLY A 107 -9.58 8.59 9.94
CA GLY A 107 -9.71 9.85 10.68
C GLY A 107 -11.04 10.15 11.39
N MET A 108 -11.93 9.18 11.65
CA MET A 108 -13.26 9.46 12.23
C MET A 108 -13.61 8.76 13.56
N ASP A 109 -12.98 7.65 13.93
CA ASP A 109 -13.34 6.90 15.14
C ASP A 109 -12.51 7.25 16.38
N GLN A 110 -13.14 7.16 17.55
CA GLN A 110 -12.61 7.68 18.81
C GLN A 110 -11.47 6.84 19.39
N VAL A 111 -10.50 7.52 20.02
CA VAL A 111 -9.34 6.94 20.70
C VAL A 111 -9.75 5.79 21.63
N GLY A 112 -9.31 4.58 21.29
CA GLY A 112 -9.62 3.33 22.01
C GLY A 112 -10.44 2.32 21.20
N SER A 113 -11.07 2.73 20.10
CA SER A 113 -11.74 1.82 19.17
C SER A 113 -10.74 1.27 18.14
N TYR A 114 -10.78 -0.05 17.87
CA TYR A 114 -10.00 -0.65 16.79
C TYR A 114 -10.65 -0.29 15.45
N PRO A 115 -9.99 0.50 14.57
CA PRO A 115 -10.65 1.11 13.41
C PRO A 115 -11.38 0.10 12.52
N PRO A 116 -12.63 0.36 12.07
CA PRO A 116 -13.40 -0.57 11.24
C PRO A 116 -12.66 -1.00 9.98
N ILE A 117 -11.89 -0.09 9.40
CA ILE A 117 -10.99 -0.33 8.26
C ILE A 117 -9.95 -1.42 8.50
N LEU A 118 -9.43 -1.55 9.72
CA LEU A 118 -8.53 -2.64 10.08
C LEU A 118 -9.29 -3.95 10.30
N GLN A 119 -10.55 -3.91 10.79
CA GLN A 119 -11.40 -5.11 10.84
C GLN A 119 -11.69 -5.64 9.44
N ASP A 120 -12.04 -4.76 8.49
CA ASP A 120 -12.25 -5.11 7.08
C ASP A 120 -11.02 -5.80 6.47
N LEU A 121 -9.82 -5.29 6.72
CA LEU A 121 -8.57 -5.91 6.25
C LEU A 121 -8.27 -7.25 6.93
N ASN A 122 -8.67 -7.45 8.20
CA ASN A 122 -8.63 -8.76 8.85
C ASN A 122 -9.66 -9.73 8.22
N PHE A 123 -10.84 -9.27 7.81
CA PHE A 123 -11.81 -10.12 7.10
C PHE A 123 -11.35 -10.47 5.68
N VAL A 124 -10.73 -9.52 4.96
CA VAL A 124 -10.09 -9.80 3.65
C VAL A 124 -8.94 -10.79 3.83
N ARG A 125 -8.13 -10.70 4.89
CA ARG A 125 -7.12 -11.72 5.21
C ARG A 125 -7.72 -13.11 5.24
N ASP A 126 -8.67 -13.33 6.15
CA ASP A 126 -9.07 -14.68 6.47
C ASP A 126 -9.95 -15.30 5.38
N ALA A 127 -10.51 -14.48 4.47
CA ALA A 127 -11.13 -14.91 3.21
C ALA A 127 -10.10 -15.37 2.14
N TYR A 128 -9.00 -14.64 1.95
CA TYR A 128 -8.01 -14.93 0.88
C TYR A 128 -6.80 -15.77 1.31
N ARG A 129 -6.72 -16.14 2.59
CA ARG A 129 -5.61 -16.89 3.22
C ARG A 129 -5.21 -18.21 2.54
N GLN A 130 -6.08 -18.79 1.72
CA GLN A 130 -5.84 -20.04 0.99
C GLN A 130 -5.79 -19.86 -0.54
N SER A 131 -6.10 -18.67 -1.07
CA SER A 131 -6.31 -18.44 -2.50
C SER A 131 -5.36 -17.41 -3.13
N VAL A 132 -4.62 -16.64 -2.33
CA VAL A 132 -3.52 -15.76 -2.80
C VAL A 132 -2.21 -16.21 -2.13
N PRO A 133 -1.12 -16.50 -2.87
CA PRO A 133 0.04 -17.21 -2.34
C PRO A 133 0.80 -16.45 -1.23
N ILE A 134 0.91 -15.13 -1.37
CA ILE A 134 1.20 -14.15 -0.31
C ILE A 134 0.48 -12.85 -0.71
N LEU A 135 -0.03 -12.13 0.28
CA LEU A 135 -0.64 -10.80 0.10
C LEU A 135 -0.07 -9.82 1.15
N ALA A 136 0.82 -8.92 0.74
CA ALA A 136 1.24 -7.81 1.60
C ALA A 136 0.34 -6.58 1.40
N VAL A 137 -0.05 -5.88 2.48
CA VAL A 137 -0.87 -4.66 2.44
C VAL A 137 -0.13 -3.51 3.13
N CYS A 138 0.02 -2.34 2.50
CA CYS A 138 0.81 -1.21 3.03
C CYS A 138 -0.01 0.10 3.22
N LEU A 139 0.10 0.77 4.39
CA LEU A 139 -0.78 1.89 4.84
C LEU A 139 -0.19 2.85 5.92
N ALA A 140 0.14 4.13 5.72
CA ALA A 140 -0.09 5.12 6.81
C ALA A 140 0.98 5.52 7.90
N MET A 141 2.31 5.28 7.84
CA MET A 141 3.33 5.86 8.80
C MET A 141 4.70 6.32 8.18
N THR A 142 5.29 7.42 8.69
CA THR A 142 5.85 8.59 7.94
C THR A 142 7.17 8.49 7.13
N MET A 143 7.15 8.84 5.83
CA MET A 143 8.33 9.31 5.07
C MET A 143 8.48 10.85 5.09
N HIS A 144 9.73 11.32 5.06
CA HIS A 144 10.10 12.74 5.20
C HIS A 144 10.28 13.43 3.85
N HIS A 145 9.77 14.67 3.76
CA HIS A 145 9.97 15.56 2.60
C HIS A 145 11.31 16.31 2.71
N PRO A 146 11.95 16.69 1.59
CA PRO A 146 13.11 17.59 1.61
C PRO A 146 12.70 19.05 1.94
N ASP A 147 13.36 19.67 2.92
CA ASP A 147 13.18 21.10 3.26
C ASP A 147 13.72 22.06 2.18
#